data_AF-A0A931Y5E8-F1
#
_entry.id   AF-A0A931Y5E8-F1
#
_cell.length_a   1.000
_cell.length_b   1.000
_cell.length_c   1.000
_cell.angle_alpha   90.00
_cell.angle_beta   90.00
_cell.angle_gamma   90.00
#
_symmetry.space_group_name_H-M   'P 1'
#
loop_
_entity.id
_entity.type
_entity.pdbx_description
1 polymer ?
#
loop_
_entity_poly.entity_id
_entity_poly.type
_entity_poly.pdbx_seq_one_letter_code
_entity_poly.pdbx_strand_id
1 'polypeptide(L)'
;MSLAKLRLITLALFAAHLGVMLYVSPPSVILGPTPLISMDWSTHYEQCKRAVETFAASGRTWLWDPHLLAGQLSGAIFDADNKGFELWCIALGKLGVPFDRAFNLFAWLGSGLLFPVVLASARLLGASRGGAVAGAALASLVWWFDAFHHWLVYVGMISWAMSAYLYLLPLGLFVAYLRDRRPWTVMALAPALALTHTVHPYAFFVLAAPMLVLYVRERKALSTREHAAILGAAAFTVIANLWWLKVAVRFWHYILDSGYYLDATPGFILWDFLGVTRDPWVTGVLANRTGFRVLVVVLAACGLVQLRRRRDERFALAAIALGVPFFIAYVGGITPLLRQVQPYRFVSPALMLSAIVAGVVVVESWPTLVELLRRRSSPVAAGAIAALAIVALPRLLRDVMYFVPELVPRHKKALPLPPPNVTGRAELGSLPWDEAMSFRHAPPLPHELALIEATRRLDDGSGRFLVEWWASGEQLAGMTNAQVLGGFREINLAHSDANFFRVQPEDAPVDPEAFRTYLEAFNVKWVALVKRWPAIERRTDLLEPVPGAPGARWFRVRSPSGWIVGGGPGTVRAKNDRIEVRGSQGGSMTLRYHFLETLRCTAPGCTVRRIESPKTRVGFIGVDGAPPDFDVVNAP
;
A
#
# COMPACT_ATOMS: atom_id res chain seq x y z
N MET A 1 5.97 33.57 22.92
CA MET A 1 4.92 32.71 23.52
C MET A 1 5.53 31.92 24.66
N SER A 2 4.89 31.84 25.83
CA SER A 2 5.43 31.06 26.96
C SER A 2 5.44 29.56 26.63
N LEU A 3 6.33 28.81 27.28
CA LEU A 3 6.44 27.36 27.09
C LEU A 3 5.14 26.63 27.45
N ALA A 4 4.45 27.09 28.49
CA ALA A 4 3.16 26.53 28.91
C ALA A 4 2.08 26.69 27.82
N LYS A 5 1.96 27.88 27.23
CA LYS A 5 1.02 28.13 26.12
C LYS A 5 1.33 27.24 24.92
N LEU A 6 2.61 27.09 24.56
CA LEU A 6 3.00 26.23 23.46
C LEU A 6 2.63 24.76 23.71
N ARG A 7 2.88 24.25 24.93
CA ARG A 7 2.50 22.88 25.31
C ARG A 7 0.99 22.65 25.19
N LEU A 8 0.18 23.60 25.66
CA LEU A 8 -1.28 23.53 25.53
C LEU A 8 -1.72 23.49 24.06
N ILE A 9 -1.13 24.32 23.21
CA ILE A 9 -1.40 24.32 21.76
C ILE A 9 -0.99 22.98 21.13
N THR A 10 0.18 22.44 21.48
CA THR A 10 0.62 21.12 21.00
C THR A 10 -0.37 20.03 21.39
N LEU A 11 -0.82 20.01 22.65
CA LEU A 11 -1.80 19.02 23.14
C LEU A 11 -3.15 19.18 22.44
N ALA A 12 -3.64 20.41 22.25
CA ALA A 12 -4.90 20.66 21.56
C ALA A 12 -4.84 20.22 20.08
N LEU A 13 -3.75 20.52 19.37
CA LEU A 13 -3.57 20.10 17.98
C LEU A 13 -3.39 18.59 17.86
N PHE A 14 -2.68 17.96 18.79
CA PHE A 14 -2.56 16.50 18.82
C PHE A 14 -3.91 15.83 19.12
N ALA A 15 -4.69 16.38 20.07
CA ALA A 15 -6.04 15.92 20.35
C ALA A 15 -6.97 16.08 19.15
N ALA A 16 -6.86 17.19 18.39
CA ALA A 16 -7.60 17.38 17.16
C ALA A 16 -7.21 16.34 16.08
N HIS A 17 -5.91 16.06 15.92
CA HIS A 17 -5.41 15.00 15.03
C HIS A 17 -5.99 13.63 15.41
N LEU A 18 -5.97 13.27 16.70
CA LEU A 18 -6.58 12.04 17.20
C LEU A 18 -8.10 12.04 17.02
N GLY A 19 -8.77 13.19 17.18
CA GLY A 19 -10.21 13.33 16.93
C GLY A 19 -10.58 13.01 15.48
N VAL A 20 -9.81 13.53 14.51
CA VAL A 20 -10.01 13.20 13.08
C VAL A 20 -9.67 11.72 12.82
N MET A 21 -8.60 11.20 13.41
CA MET A 21 -8.26 9.76 13.32
C MET A 21 -9.41 8.87 13.80
N LEU A 22 -10.01 9.18 14.95
CA LEU A 22 -11.13 8.42 15.51
C LEU A 22 -12.43 8.61 14.71
N TYR A 23 -12.57 9.72 13.99
CA TYR A 23 -13.67 9.91 13.05
C TYR A 23 -13.50 9.03 11.81
N VAL A 24 -12.30 9.03 11.19
CA VAL A 24 -11.99 8.26 9.97
C VAL A 24 -11.93 6.77 10.26
N SER A 25 -11.32 6.38 11.38
CA SER A 25 -11.11 5.00 11.81
C SER A 25 -11.76 4.77 13.18
N PRO A 26 -13.09 4.64 13.24
CA PRO A 26 -13.82 4.61 14.51
C PRO A 26 -13.47 3.39 15.38
N PRO A 27 -13.47 3.53 16.72
CA PRO A 27 -13.20 2.42 17.64
C PRO A 27 -14.07 1.19 17.41
N SER A 28 -15.35 1.37 17.04
CA SER A 28 -16.28 0.27 16.76
C SER A 28 -15.84 -0.59 15.57
N VAL A 29 -15.06 -0.05 14.64
CA VAL A 29 -14.50 -0.77 13.50
C VAL A 29 -13.13 -1.33 13.88
N ILE A 30 -12.22 -0.48 14.37
CA ILE A 30 -10.83 -0.88 14.60
C ILE A 30 -10.68 -1.89 15.74
N LEU A 31 -11.45 -1.74 16.82
CA LEU A 31 -11.44 -2.69 17.94
C LEU A 31 -12.44 -3.85 17.74
N GLY A 32 -13.23 -3.78 16.66
CA GLY A 32 -14.23 -4.77 16.29
C GLY A 32 -13.62 -6.15 16.01
N PRO A 33 -14.47 -7.19 15.96
CA PRO A 33 -14.02 -8.56 15.69
C PRO A 33 -13.77 -8.82 14.20
N THR A 34 -14.23 -7.96 13.30
CA THR A 34 -14.04 -8.12 11.86
C THR A 34 -12.87 -7.26 11.38
N PRO A 35 -11.99 -7.81 10.53
CA PRO A 35 -10.90 -7.05 9.97
C PRO A 35 -11.38 -6.02 8.94
N LEU A 36 -10.56 -5.01 8.69
CA LEU A 36 -10.66 -4.16 7.51
C LEU A 36 -10.40 -5.02 6.26
N ILE A 37 -11.34 -5.06 5.31
CA ILE A 37 -11.28 -5.96 4.13
C ILE A 37 -11.82 -5.31 2.85
N SER A 38 -11.55 -4.02 2.68
CA SER A 38 -11.84 -3.32 1.43
C SER A 38 -10.54 -2.98 0.68
N MET A 39 -10.57 -3.06 -0.65
CA MET A 39 -9.43 -2.68 -1.51
C MET A 39 -8.14 -3.41 -1.10
N ASP A 40 -7.04 -2.70 -0.86
CA ASP A 40 -5.73 -3.26 -0.51
C ASP A 40 -5.69 -3.82 0.92
N TRP A 41 -6.64 -3.45 1.79
CA TRP A 41 -6.76 -4.08 3.11
C TRP A 41 -6.97 -5.60 2.98
N SER A 42 -7.72 -6.07 1.99
CA SER A 42 -7.92 -7.50 1.76
C SER A 42 -6.63 -8.21 1.41
N THR A 43 -5.84 -7.62 0.52
CA THR A 43 -4.51 -8.10 0.12
C THR A 43 -3.60 -8.18 1.35
N HIS A 44 -3.48 -7.08 2.10
CA HIS A 44 -2.61 -7.05 3.28
C HIS A 44 -3.09 -7.96 4.40
N TYR A 45 -4.41 -8.19 4.53
CA TYR A 45 -4.98 -9.12 5.50
C TYR A 45 -4.56 -10.56 5.18
N GLU A 46 -4.68 -10.97 3.92
CA GLU A 46 -4.19 -12.28 3.44
C GLU A 46 -2.70 -12.44 3.76
N GLN A 47 -1.86 -11.49 3.33
CA GLN A 47 -0.41 -11.54 3.53
C GLN A 47 -0.03 -11.63 5.01
N CYS A 48 -0.61 -10.77 5.86
CA CYS A 48 -0.36 -10.77 7.30
C CYS A 48 -0.81 -12.07 7.94
N LYS A 49 -1.95 -12.63 7.52
CA LYS A 49 -2.48 -13.88 8.06
C LYS A 49 -1.53 -15.03 7.73
N ARG A 50 -1.11 -15.12 6.46
CA ARG A 50 -0.16 -16.14 6.00
C ARG A 50 1.19 -16.03 6.69
N ALA A 51 1.69 -14.82 6.90
CA ALA A 51 2.91 -14.58 7.67
C ALA A 51 2.78 -15.04 9.12
N VAL A 52 1.67 -14.73 9.80
CA VAL A 52 1.42 -15.15 11.19
C VAL A 52 1.32 -16.67 11.31
N GLU A 53 0.53 -17.31 10.43
CA GLU A 53 0.38 -18.78 10.37
C GLU A 53 1.74 -19.46 10.15
N THR A 54 2.52 -18.96 9.20
CA THR A 54 3.83 -19.54 8.84
C THR A 54 4.89 -19.30 9.91
N PHE A 55 4.85 -18.14 10.57
CA PHE A 55 5.76 -17.81 11.65
C PHE A 55 5.51 -18.73 12.86
N ALA A 56 4.24 -18.99 13.18
CA ALA A 56 3.88 -19.94 14.24
C ALA A 56 4.37 -21.36 13.93
N ALA A 57 4.30 -21.80 12.67
CA ALA A 57 4.69 -23.15 12.27
C ALA A 57 6.21 -23.34 12.11
N SER A 58 6.93 -22.33 11.61
CA SER A 58 8.33 -22.49 11.17
C SER A 58 9.28 -21.33 11.51
N GLY A 59 8.78 -20.26 12.14
CA GLY A 59 9.55 -19.03 12.38
C GLY A 59 9.85 -18.20 11.12
N ARG A 60 9.37 -18.62 9.95
CA ARG A 60 9.49 -17.88 8.68
C ARG A 60 8.30 -16.94 8.48
N THR A 61 8.50 -15.91 7.67
CA THR A 61 7.51 -14.90 7.30
C THR A 61 7.14 -14.97 5.81
N TRP A 62 7.40 -16.12 5.19
CA TRP A 62 7.18 -16.36 3.78
C TRP A 62 6.89 -17.85 3.59
N LEU A 63 6.06 -18.17 2.59
CA LEU A 63 5.62 -19.52 2.29
C LEU A 63 5.30 -19.67 0.80
N TRP A 64 5.08 -20.91 0.39
CA TRP A 64 4.36 -21.23 -0.83
C TRP A 64 2.88 -21.46 -0.47
N ASP A 65 1.99 -20.58 -0.93
CA ASP A 65 0.55 -20.63 -0.65
C ASP A 65 -0.21 -21.26 -1.83
N PRO A 66 -0.66 -22.54 -1.72
CA PRO A 66 -1.46 -23.18 -2.76
C PRO A 66 -2.89 -22.62 -2.87
N HIS A 67 -3.34 -21.82 -1.90
CA HIS A 67 -4.70 -21.27 -1.88
C HIS A 67 -4.85 -20.01 -2.72
N LEU A 68 -3.78 -19.37 -3.14
CA LEU A 68 -3.85 -18.18 -4.00
C LEU A 68 -3.00 -18.38 -5.26
N LEU A 69 -3.58 -18.04 -6.42
CA LEU A 69 -2.96 -18.12 -7.75
C LEU A 69 -2.32 -19.50 -8.03
N ALA A 70 -3.01 -20.57 -7.65
CA ALA A 70 -2.59 -21.96 -7.81
C ALA A 70 -1.28 -22.36 -7.10
N GLY A 71 -0.76 -21.56 -6.16
CA GLY A 71 0.56 -21.80 -5.57
C GLY A 71 1.46 -20.58 -5.71
N GLN A 72 1.13 -19.47 -5.05
CA GLN A 72 1.97 -18.28 -5.09
C GLN A 72 3.07 -18.29 -4.03
N LEU A 73 4.17 -17.60 -4.34
CA LEU A 73 5.13 -17.20 -3.33
C LEU A 73 4.59 -16.00 -2.53
N SER A 74 4.17 -16.26 -1.29
CA SER A 74 3.69 -15.23 -0.35
C SER A 74 4.79 -14.87 0.65
N GLY A 75 4.84 -13.60 1.04
CA GLY A 75 5.76 -13.06 2.06
C GLY A 75 7.18 -12.77 1.57
N ALA A 76 7.44 -12.71 0.27
CA ALA A 76 8.80 -12.51 -0.26
C ALA A 76 9.01 -11.18 -0.98
N ILE A 77 8.24 -10.92 -2.04
CA ILE A 77 8.50 -9.84 -3.00
C ILE A 77 7.38 -8.82 -2.97
N PHE A 78 6.17 -9.24 -3.33
CA PHE A 78 5.01 -8.35 -3.38
C PHE A 78 4.72 -7.79 -1.98
N ASP A 79 4.86 -8.62 -0.96
CA ASP A 79 4.64 -8.28 0.46
C ASP A 79 5.86 -7.63 1.12
N ALA A 80 6.92 -7.31 0.35
CA ALA A 80 8.11 -6.66 0.91
C ALA A 80 7.78 -5.29 1.51
N ASP A 81 6.70 -4.65 1.07
CA ASP A 81 6.16 -3.41 1.62
C ASP A 81 5.26 -3.59 2.86
N ASN A 82 5.11 -4.83 3.35
CA ASN A 82 4.22 -5.15 4.45
C ASN A 82 4.92 -5.79 5.67
N LYS A 83 6.25 -5.90 5.66
CA LYS A 83 7.02 -6.58 6.73
C LYS A 83 6.85 -5.97 8.11
N GLY A 84 6.75 -4.64 8.20
CA GLY A 84 6.43 -3.96 9.46
C GLY A 84 5.05 -4.34 10.01
N PHE A 85 4.08 -4.56 9.13
CA PHE A 85 2.71 -4.92 9.50
C PHE A 85 2.62 -6.40 9.92
N GLU A 86 3.30 -7.29 9.21
CA GLU A 86 3.42 -8.70 9.60
C GLU A 86 4.03 -8.84 11.01
N LEU A 87 5.17 -8.19 11.26
CA LEU A 87 5.83 -8.22 12.57
C LEU A 87 4.95 -7.64 13.68
N TRP A 88 4.17 -6.60 13.37
CA TRP A 88 3.20 -6.04 14.29
C TRP A 88 2.12 -7.06 14.67
N CYS A 89 1.51 -7.73 13.69
CA CYS A 89 0.50 -8.75 13.94
C CYS A 89 1.07 -9.94 14.73
N ILE A 90 2.28 -10.39 14.40
CA ILE A 90 2.99 -11.45 15.13
C ILE A 90 3.25 -11.03 16.58
N ALA A 91 3.74 -9.80 16.80
CA ALA A 91 4.06 -9.30 18.13
C ALA A 91 2.81 -9.18 19.01
N LEU A 92 1.73 -8.59 18.50
CA LEU A 92 0.47 -8.48 19.24
C LEU A 92 -0.21 -9.84 19.46
N GLY A 93 -0.13 -10.75 18.49
CA GLY A 93 -0.62 -12.12 18.64
C GLY A 93 0.08 -12.86 19.79
N LYS A 94 1.40 -12.69 19.94
CA LYS A 94 2.16 -13.21 21.10
C LYS A 94 1.74 -12.61 22.44
N LEU A 95 1.16 -11.41 22.42
CA LEU A 95 0.59 -10.74 23.60
C LEU A 95 -0.89 -11.12 23.83
N GLY A 96 -1.45 -12.04 23.04
CA GLY A 96 -2.82 -12.53 23.18
C GLY A 96 -3.89 -11.67 22.50
N VAL A 97 -3.49 -10.70 21.66
CA VAL A 97 -4.46 -9.92 20.86
C VAL A 97 -4.94 -10.77 19.68
N PRO A 98 -6.27 -10.91 19.46
CA PRO A 98 -6.79 -11.62 18.29
C PRO A 98 -6.26 -11.02 16.98
N PHE A 99 -5.96 -11.88 16.00
CA PHE A 99 -5.32 -11.48 14.74
C PHE A 99 -6.07 -10.34 14.03
N ASP A 100 -7.38 -10.44 13.84
CA ASP A 100 -8.18 -9.42 13.15
C ASP A 100 -8.10 -8.04 13.81
N ARG A 101 -8.05 -8.03 15.15
CA ARG A 101 -7.88 -6.79 15.92
C ARG A 101 -6.45 -6.27 15.83
N ALA A 102 -5.46 -7.15 15.92
CA ALA A 102 -4.06 -6.77 15.75
C ALA A 102 -3.81 -6.15 14.37
N PHE A 103 -4.42 -6.72 13.33
CA PHE A 103 -4.42 -6.21 11.98
C PHE A 103 -5.00 -4.79 11.92
N ASN A 104 -6.23 -4.60 12.39
CA ASN A 104 -6.89 -3.28 12.38
C ASN A 104 -6.13 -2.21 13.17
N LEU A 105 -5.52 -2.57 14.30
CA LEU A 105 -4.78 -1.63 15.16
C LEU A 105 -3.58 -0.99 14.45
N PHE A 106 -3.06 -1.59 13.38
CA PHE A 106 -1.98 -0.99 12.60
C PHE A 106 -2.42 0.29 11.88
N ALA A 107 -3.70 0.41 11.49
CA ALA A 107 -4.26 1.65 10.94
C ALA A 107 -4.14 2.82 11.94
N TRP A 108 -4.44 2.54 13.21
CA TRP A 108 -4.28 3.51 14.30
C TRP A 108 -2.82 3.78 14.63
N LEU A 109 -1.94 2.78 14.62
CA LEU A 109 -0.50 2.99 14.77
C LEU A 109 0.02 3.95 13.70
N GLY A 110 -0.32 3.67 12.45
CA GLY A 110 0.16 4.44 11.30
C GLY A 110 -0.34 5.87 11.28
N SER A 111 -1.60 6.10 11.64
CA SER A 111 -2.15 7.47 11.68
C SER A 111 -1.78 8.21 12.97
N GLY A 112 -1.74 7.52 14.12
CA GLY A 112 -1.48 8.11 15.43
C GLY A 112 -0.04 8.60 15.60
N LEU A 113 0.93 7.89 15.00
CA LEU A 113 2.36 8.26 15.09
C LEU A 113 2.75 9.46 14.23
N LEU A 114 1.95 9.85 13.23
CA LEU A 114 2.26 10.97 12.33
C LEU A 114 2.67 12.24 13.10
N PHE A 115 1.79 12.74 13.97
CA PHE A 115 2.00 14.01 14.67
C PHE A 115 3.27 14.01 15.55
N PRO A 116 3.49 13.04 16.47
CA PRO A 116 4.69 13.04 17.29
C PRO A 116 5.97 12.81 16.46
N VAL A 117 5.94 11.99 15.41
CA VAL A 117 7.11 11.75 14.55
C VAL A 117 7.49 13.00 13.77
N VAL A 118 6.52 13.68 13.14
CA VAL A 118 6.79 14.93 12.41
C VAL A 118 7.27 16.02 13.36
N LEU A 119 6.66 16.13 14.55
CA LEU A 119 7.09 17.08 15.58
C LEU A 119 8.55 16.83 16.00
N ALA A 120 8.92 15.59 16.30
CA ALA A 120 10.28 15.21 16.68
C ALA A 120 11.28 15.46 15.53
N SER A 121 10.91 15.06 14.32
CA SER A 121 11.75 15.23 13.12
C SER A 121 12.00 16.70 12.82
N ALA A 122 10.97 17.54 12.88
CA ALA A 122 11.11 18.99 12.71
C ALA A 122 12.10 19.60 13.72
N ARG A 123 12.06 19.15 14.98
CA ARG A 123 13.02 19.59 16.02
C ARG A 123 14.44 19.16 15.72
N LEU A 124 14.64 17.93 15.25
CA LEU A 124 15.96 17.42 14.85
C LEU A 124 16.51 18.20 13.64
N LEU A 125 15.64 18.57 12.70
CA LEU A 125 15.95 19.42 11.54
C LEU A 125 16.16 20.92 11.90
N GLY A 126 16.14 21.27 13.19
CA GLY A 126 16.44 22.62 13.66
C GLY A 126 15.27 23.61 13.57
N ALA A 127 14.03 23.15 13.36
CA ALA A 127 12.86 24.01 13.47
C ALA A 127 12.69 24.52 14.90
N SER A 128 12.27 25.78 15.08
CA SER A 128 11.87 26.29 16.40
C SER A 128 10.73 25.44 16.99
N ARG A 129 10.50 25.49 18.31
CA ARG A 129 9.41 24.71 18.91
C ARG A 129 8.05 25.06 18.31
N GLY A 130 7.81 26.35 18.03
CA GLY A 130 6.60 26.78 17.34
C GLY A 130 6.53 26.26 15.91
N GLY A 131 7.62 26.38 15.15
CA GLY A 131 7.69 25.88 13.77
C GLY A 131 7.47 24.37 13.66
N ALA A 132 7.98 23.60 14.62
CA ALA A 132 7.76 22.16 14.69
C ALA A 132 6.30 21.80 14.97
N VAL A 133 5.62 22.52 15.87
CA VAL A 133 4.19 22.32 16.15
C VAL A 133 3.33 22.71 14.94
N ALA A 134 3.65 23.82 14.28
CA ALA A 134 2.97 24.23 13.06
C ALA A 134 3.19 23.22 11.93
N GLY A 135 4.41 22.70 11.78
CA GLY A 135 4.73 21.68 10.78
C GLY A 135 3.99 20.36 11.00
N ALA A 136 3.92 19.89 12.26
CA ALA A 136 3.13 18.71 12.61
C ALA A 136 1.63 18.91 12.36
N ALA A 137 1.08 20.09 12.67
CA ALA A 137 -0.31 20.42 12.37
C ALA A 137 -0.60 20.46 10.86
N LEU A 138 0.28 21.07 10.06
CA LEU A 138 0.17 21.07 8.61
C LEU A 138 0.28 19.66 8.02
N ALA A 139 1.15 18.81 8.58
CA ALA A 139 1.26 17.41 8.17
C ALA A 139 -0.02 16.63 8.48
N SER A 140 -0.65 16.85 9.64
CA SER A 140 -1.97 16.27 9.95
C SER A 140 -3.06 16.74 8.98
N LEU A 141 -3.06 18.03 8.61
CA LEU A 141 -4.03 18.54 7.61
C LEU A 141 -3.82 17.90 6.24
N VAL A 142 -2.57 17.73 5.79
CA VAL A 142 -2.26 16.98 4.57
C VAL A 142 -2.71 15.54 4.70
N TRP A 143 -2.40 14.87 5.81
CA TRP A 143 -2.73 13.46 6.01
C TRP A 143 -4.23 13.15 5.87
N TRP A 144 -5.08 14.02 6.42
CA TRP A 144 -6.54 13.81 6.44
C TRP A 144 -7.31 14.49 5.30
N PHE A 145 -6.73 15.51 4.65
CA PHE A 145 -7.46 16.33 3.69
C PHE A 145 -6.76 16.52 2.35
N ASP A 146 -5.58 15.93 2.14
CA ASP A 146 -5.03 15.68 0.80
C ASP A 146 -5.60 14.37 0.26
N ALA A 147 -6.13 14.39 -0.95
CA ALA A 147 -6.81 13.22 -1.51
C ALA A 147 -5.92 11.99 -1.61
N PHE A 148 -4.65 12.16 -1.99
CA PHE A 148 -3.77 11.01 -2.14
C PHE A 148 -3.43 10.39 -0.79
N HIS A 149 -3.03 11.19 0.22
CA HIS A 149 -2.75 10.65 1.55
C HIS A 149 -3.96 9.98 2.19
N HIS A 150 -5.10 10.66 2.16
CA HIS A 150 -6.32 10.10 2.74
C HIS A 150 -6.71 8.80 2.02
N TRP A 151 -6.56 8.76 0.70
CA TRP A 151 -6.77 7.54 -0.08
C TRP A 151 -5.86 6.40 0.33
N LEU A 152 -4.55 6.64 0.50
CA LEU A 152 -3.61 5.60 0.96
C LEU A 152 -4.04 4.97 2.30
N VAL A 153 -4.52 5.79 3.24
CA VAL A 153 -5.03 5.33 4.54
C VAL A 153 -6.35 4.58 4.38
N TYR A 154 -7.25 5.09 3.54
CA TYR A 154 -8.57 4.52 3.31
C TYR A 154 -8.47 3.14 2.66
N VAL A 155 -7.67 2.99 1.60
CA VAL A 155 -7.59 1.74 0.81
C VAL A 155 -6.71 0.66 1.41
N GLY A 156 -5.80 1.00 2.33
CA GLY A 156 -4.94 0.01 2.99
C GLY A 156 -3.46 0.10 2.63
N MET A 157 -3.04 1.06 1.80
CA MET A 157 -1.62 1.38 1.53
C MET A 157 -0.93 2.09 2.72
N ILE A 158 -1.28 1.69 3.94
CA ILE A 158 -0.91 2.35 5.18
C ILE A 158 0.60 2.25 5.46
N SER A 159 1.27 1.14 5.08
CA SER A 159 2.72 0.98 5.25
C SER A 159 3.49 2.03 4.44
N TRP A 160 3.08 2.29 3.18
CA TRP A 160 3.67 3.38 2.40
C TRP A 160 3.34 4.75 3.01
N ALA A 161 2.08 4.99 3.38
CA ALA A 161 1.69 6.25 4.01
C ALA A 161 2.51 6.52 5.29
N MET A 162 2.73 5.50 6.12
CA MET A 162 3.61 5.57 7.29
C MET A 162 5.04 5.93 6.92
N SER A 163 5.61 5.24 5.92
CA SER A 163 6.97 5.52 5.46
C SER A 163 7.15 6.96 4.97
N ALA A 164 6.10 7.57 4.40
CA ALA A 164 6.09 8.93 3.90
C ALA A 164 6.34 9.99 4.99
N TYR A 165 6.04 9.73 6.26
CA TYR A 165 6.47 10.61 7.36
C TYR A 165 7.57 10.00 8.23
N LEU A 166 7.65 8.67 8.35
CA LEU A 166 8.66 8.01 9.17
C LEU A 166 10.08 8.31 8.71
N TYR A 167 10.32 8.46 7.39
CA TYR A 167 11.65 8.78 6.85
C TYR A 167 12.22 10.11 7.37
N LEU A 168 11.36 11.03 7.83
CA LEU A 168 11.80 12.31 8.39
C LEU A 168 12.62 12.13 9.67
N LEU A 169 12.34 11.07 10.45
CA LEU A 169 13.03 10.80 11.70
C LEU A 169 14.50 10.39 11.50
N PRO A 170 14.84 9.35 10.72
CA PRO A 170 16.23 9.04 10.44
C PRO A 170 16.94 10.18 9.68
N LEU A 171 16.25 10.89 8.78
CA LEU A 171 16.84 12.07 8.14
C LEU A 171 17.21 13.16 9.17
N GLY A 172 16.30 13.47 10.10
CA GLY A 172 16.53 14.42 11.18
C GLY A 172 17.64 13.97 12.13
N LEU A 173 17.67 12.69 12.51
CA LEU A 173 18.73 12.12 13.36
C LEU A 173 20.10 12.18 12.69
N PHE A 174 20.16 11.92 11.38
CA PHE A 174 21.39 12.02 10.61
C PHE A 174 21.90 13.47 10.56
N VAL A 175 21.01 14.44 10.32
CA VAL A 175 21.36 15.86 10.35
C VAL A 175 21.83 16.29 11.75
N ALA A 176 21.14 15.85 12.80
CA ALA A 176 21.55 16.14 14.18
C ALA A 176 22.92 15.52 14.51
N TYR A 177 23.19 14.29 14.04
CA TYR A 177 24.50 13.68 14.19
C TYR A 177 25.57 14.46 13.45
N LEU A 178 25.31 14.88 12.21
CA LEU A 178 26.27 15.67 11.44
C LEU A 178 26.58 17.04 12.07
N ARG A 179 25.60 17.66 12.74
CA ARG A 179 25.80 18.94 13.40
C ARG A 179 26.50 18.81 14.75
N ASP A 180 26.01 17.91 15.60
CA ASP A 180 26.34 17.89 17.03
C ASP A 180 27.34 16.78 17.41
N ARG A 181 27.61 15.83 16.50
CA ARG A 181 28.52 14.67 16.68
C ARG A 181 28.23 13.79 17.90
N ARG A 182 27.00 13.86 18.43
CA ARG A 182 26.62 13.16 19.66
C ARG A 182 26.40 11.67 19.40
N PRO A 183 27.06 10.74 20.12
CA PRO A 183 26.93 9.30 19.87
C PRO A 183 25.49 8.78 19.94
N TRP A 184 24.65 9.33 20.83
CA TRP A 184 23.26 8.88 20.93
C TRP A 184 22.43 9.13 19.67
N THR A 185 22.76 10.15 18.87
CA THR A 185 22.01 10.44 17.63
C THR A 185 22.25 9.36 16.58
N VAL A 186 23.48 8.83 16.47
CA VAL A 186 23.77 7.69 15.59
C VAL A 186 23.23 6.38 16.15
N MET A 187 23.25 6.19 17.48
CA MET A 187 22.62 5.03 18.14
C MET A 187 21.10 5.01 17.94
N ALA A 188 20.44 6.16 17.85
CA ALA A 188 19.02 6.28 17.51
C ALA A 188 18.78 6.20 15.99
N LEU A 189 19.70 6.69 15.17
CA LEU A 189 19.61 6.65 13.71
C LEU A 189 19.55 5.22 13.19
N ALA A 190 20.41 4.32 13.69
CA ALA A 190 20.49 2.94 13.23
C ALA A 190 19.14 2.18 13.36
N PRO A 191 18.46 2.13 14.54
CA PRO A 191 17.15 1.51 14.65
C PRO A 191 16.05 2.29 13.91
N ALA A 192 16.12 3.62 13.84
CA ALA A 192 15.14 4.40 13.08
C ALA A 192 15.21 4.08 11.57
N LEU A 193 16.42 3.96 11.00
CA LEU A 193 16.65 3.52 9.63
C LEU A 193 16.15 2.09 9.42
N ALA A 194 16.55 1.17 10.31
CA ALA A 194 16.13 -0.23 10.24
C ALA A 194 14.60 -0.34 10.22
N LEU A 195 13.92 0.28 11.19
CA LEU A 195 12.46 0.28 11.31
C LEU A 195 11.78 0.89 10.09
N THR A 196 12.29 2.03 9.59
CA THR A 196 11.69 2.69 8.42
C THR A 196 11.75 1.79 7.17
N HIS A 197 12.87 1.09 6.96
CA HIS A 197 13.02 0.14 5.85
C HIS A 197 12.22 -1.15 6.06
N THR A 198 12.01 -1.58 7.31
CA THR A 198 11.13 -2.69 7.65
C THR A 198 9.66 -2.34 7.38
N VAL A 199 9.25 -1.09 7.65
CA VAL A 199 7.90 -0.61 7.33
C VAL A 199 7.71 -0.54 5.82
N HIS A 200 8.68 0.00 5.07
CA HIS A 200 8.59 0.03 3.61
C HIS A 200 9.97 0.17 2.94
N PRO A 201 10.30 -0.68 1.94
CA PRO A 201 11.63 -0.67 1.30
C PRO A 201 11.91 0.61 0.51
N TYR A 202 10.90 1.22 -0.09
CA TYR A 202 11.04 2.49 -0.85
C TYR A 202 11.45 3.69 0.00
N ALA A 203 11.50 3.57 1.33
CA ALA A 203 12.18 4.54 2.18
C ALA A 203 13.62 4.82 1.73
N PHE A 204 14.28 3.84 1.10
CA PHE A 204 15.60 3.99 0.51
C PHE A 204 15.66 5.17 -0.47
N PHE A 205 14.69 5.31 -1.39
CA PHE A 205 14.71 6.32 -2.43
C PHE A 205 14.58 7.76 -1.89
N VAL A 206 13.86 7.93 -0.77
CA VAL A 206 13.71 9.25 -0.12
C VAL A 206 14.83 9.59 0.87
N LEU A 207 15.59 8.59 1.33
CA LEU A 207 16.69 8.78 2.28
C LEU A 207 18.06 8.83 1.62
N ALA A 208 18.32 7.96 0.64
CA ALA A 208 19.66 7.74 0.09
C ALA A 208 20.25 9.03 -0.51
N ALA A 209 19.50 9.71 -1.39
CA ALA A 209 19.98 10.91 -2.04
C ALA A 209 20.26 12.07 -1.06
N PRO A 210 19.32 12.52 -0.20
CA PRO A 210 19.62 13.60 0.74
C PRO A 210 20.71 13.24 1.75
N MET A 211 20.75 12.01 2.26
CA MET A 211 21.81 11.59 3.18
C MET A 211 23.18 11.53 2.51
N LEU A 212 23.26 11.04 1.26
CA LEU A 212 24.52 11.00 0.52
C LEU A 212 25.06 12.40 0.25
N VAL A 213 24.22 13.35 -0.16
CA VAL A 213 24.68 14.72 -0.40
C VAL A 213 25.18 15.37 0.89
N LEU A 214 24.45 15.21 2.00
CA LEU A 214 24.90 15.69 3.31
C LEU A 214 26.22 15.05 3.74
N TYR A 215 26.35 13.73 3.57
CA TYR A 215 27.58 13.01 3.86
C TYR A 215 28.75 13.55 3.04
N VAL A 216 28.59 13.68 1.72
CA VAL A 216 29.65 14.17 0.82
C VAL A 216 30.05 15.60 1.14
N ARG A 217 29.10 16.45 1.52
CA ARG A 217 29.36 17.83 1.98
C ARG A 217 30.22 17.84 3.24
N GLU A 218 29.90 16.99 4.21
CA GLU A 218 30.56 16.97 5.52
C GLU A 218 31.79 16.05 5.58
N ARG A 219 32.04 15.20 4.57
CA ARG A 219 33.03 14.11 4.63
C ARG A 219 34.44 14.51 5.05
N LYS A 220 34.87 15.73 4.71
CA LYS A 220 36.22 16.22 5.06
C LYS A 220 36.33 16.67 6.52
N ALA A 221 35.19 16.99 7.14
CA ALA A 221 35.10 17.38 8.55
C ALA A 221 34.87 16.19 9.48
N LEU A 222 34.63 14.99 8.93
CA LEU A 222 34.44 13.77 9.70
C LEU A 222 35.78 13.13 10.07
N SER A 223 35.90 12.72 11.31
CA SER A 223 36.92 11.79 11.78
C SER A 223 36.62 10.36 11.32
N THR A 224 37.64 9.50 11.33
CA THR A 224 37.50 8.06 11.01
C THR A 224 36.43 7.37 11.87
N ARG A 225 36.30 7.76 13.15
CA ARG A 225 35.27 7.21 14.05
C ARG A 225 33.87 7.59 13.61
N GLU A 226 33.68 8.81 13.11
CA GLU A 226 32.38 9.28 12.64
C GLU A 226 31.99 8.64 11.30
N HIS A 227 32.96 8.45 10.40
CA HIS A 227 32.76 7.62 9.20
C HIS A 227 32.33 6.20 9.58
N ALA A 228 33.05 5.56 10.50
CA ALA A 228 32.73 4.21 10.97
C ALA A 228 31.35 4.14 11.63
N ALA A 229 30.93 5.16 12.37
CA ALA A 229 29.61 5.21 12.99
C ALA A 229 28.49 5.32 11.95
N ILE A 230 28.65 6.15 10.92
CA ILE A 230 27.67 6.27 9.81
C ILE A 230 27.58 4.95 9.04
N LEU A 231 28.72 4.36 8.69
CA LEU A 231 28.77 3.05 8.04
C LEU A 231 28.17 1.95 8.92
N GLY A 232 28.40 2.02 10.23
CA GLY A 232 27.81 1.11 11.21
C GLY A 232 26.29 1.20 11.26
N ALA A 233 25.71 2.41 11.19
CA ALA A 233 24.26 2.58 11.11
C ALA A 233 23.67 2.01 9.81
N ALA A 234 24.35 2.20 8.68
CA ALA A 234 23.96 1.61 7.40
C ALA A 234 24.05 0.06 7.43
N ALA A 235 25.15 -0.49 7.95
CA ALA A 235 25.34 -1.93 8.10
C ALA A 235 24.29 -2.54 9.04
N PHE A 236 24.01 -1.90 10.18
CA PHE A 236 22.95 -2.31 11.09
C PHE A 236 21.59 -2.36 10.39
N THR A 237 21.26 -1.34 9.58
CA THR A 237 20.00 -1.28 8.81
C THR A 237 19.85 -2.49 7.88
N VAL A 238 20.92 -2.84 7.16
CA VAL A 238 20.93 -4.01 6.27
C VAL A 238 20.81 -5.31 7.07
N ILE A 239 21.58 -5.48 8.14
CA ILE A 239 21.56 -6.67 9.00
C ILE A 239 20.17 -6.88 9.60
N ALA A 240 19.55 -5.82 10.14
CA ALA A 240 18.21 -5.87 10.74
C ALA A 240 17.11 -6.26 9.74
N ASN A 241 17.33 -6.02 8.44
CA ASN A 241 16.40 -6.36 7.37
C ASN A 241 16.84 -7.59 6.55
N LEU A 242 17.97 -8.21 6.89
CA LEU A 242 18.55 -9.31 6.10
C LEU A 242 17.63 -10.52 6.01
N TRP A 243 16.81 -10.76 7.03
CA TRP A 243 15.89 -11.89 7.11
C TRP A 243 14.87 -11.92 5.98
N TRP A 244 14.32 -10.77 5.56
CA TRP A 244 13.41 -10.68 4.41
C TRP A 244 14.14 -10.33 3.12
N LEU A 245 15.21 -9.51 3.18
CA LEU A 245 15.99 -9.15 1.99
C LEU A 245 16.59 -10.39 1.30
N LYS A 246 17.12 -11.35 2.08
CA LYS A 246 17.66 -12.60 1.52
C LYS A 246 16.61 -13.38 0.74
N VAL A 247 15.37 -13.39 1.24
CA VAL A 247 14.24 -14.07 0.61
C VAL A 247 13.83 -13.34 -0.68
N ALA A 248 13.69 -12.01 -0.62
CA ALA A 248 13.38 -11.20 -1.78
C ALA A 248 14.43 -11.36 -2.91
N VAL A 249 15.72 -11.35 -2.56
CA VAL A 249 16.82 -11.55 -3.53
C VAL A 249 16.78 -12.94 -4.15
N ARG A 250 16.54 -13.98 -3.36
CA ARG A 250 16.44 -15.37 -3.88
C ARG A 250 15.37 -15.47 -4.97
N PHE A 251 14.22 -14.85 -4.72
CA PHE A 251 13.06 -14.98 -5.59
C PHE A 251 12.88 -13.82 -6.58
N TRP A 252 13.82 -12.87 -6.65
CA TRP A 252 13.73 -11.64 -7.45
C TRP A 252 13.39 -11.88 -8.93
N HIS A 253 13.79 -13.03 -9.46
CA HIS A 253 13.52 -13.45 -10.83
C HIS A 253 12.03 -13.68 -11.14
N TYR A 254 11.15 -13.73 -10.13
CA TYR A 254 9.69 -13.77 -10.32
C TYR A 254 9.03 -12.39 -10.49
N ILE A 255 9.77 -11.29 -10.27
CA ILE A 255 9.23 -9.92 -10.38
C ILE A 255 8.80 -9.63 -11.83
N LEU A 256 7.64 -9.02 -11.96
CA LEU A 256 7.13 -8.45 -13.19
C LEU A 256 7.21 -6.93 -13.15
N ASP A 257 7.00 -6.30 -14.31
CA ASP A 257 6.79 -4.87 -14.41
C ASP A 257 5.62 -4.44 -13.51
N SER A 258 5.79 -3.32 -12.79
CA SER A 258 4.79 -2.69 -11.92
C SER A 258 4.38 -1.29 -12.38
N GLY A 259 4.95 -0.79 -13.49
CA GLY A 259 4.76 0.55 -14.05
C GLY A 259 3.48 0.70 -14.87
N TYR A 260 2.33 0.41 -14.26
CA TYR A 260 1.01 0.55 -14.91
C TYR A 260 0.10 1.58 -14.24
N TYR A 261 0.36 1.93 -12.97
CA TYR A 261 -0.42 2.88 -12.19
C TYR A 261 0.51 3.80 -11.39
N LEU A 262 0.02 4.98 -11.01
CA LEU A 262 0.81 6.02 -10.34
C LEU A 262 2.01 6.54 -11.16
N ASP A 263 1.91 6.45 -12.48
CA ASP A 263 2.94 6.88 -13.44
C ASP A 263 2.77 8.35 -13.87
N ALA A 264 2.88 9.26 -12.91
CA ALA A 264 2.72 10.68 -13.21
C ALA A 264 3.84 11.24 -14.08
N THR A 265 3.43 12.11 -15.01
CA THR A 265 4.31 12.88 -15.91
C THR A 265 4.27 14.37 -15.52
N PRO A 266 5.16 15.24 -16.05
CA PRO A 266 5.25 16.63 -15.60
C PRO A 266 3.94 17.42 -15.73
N GLY A 267 3.06 17.02 -16.66
CA GLY A 267 1.73 17.63 -16.81
C GLY A 267 0.85 17.50 -15.56
N PHE A 268 1.07 16.48 -14.70
CA PHE A 268 0.30 16.30 -13.45
C PHE A 268 0.56 17.40 -12.42
N ILE A 269 1.64 18.17 -12.53
CA ILE A 269 1.87 19.35 -11.68
C ILE A 269 0.73 20.35 -11.86
N LEU A 270 0.31 20.60 -13.11
CA LEU A 270 -0.78 21.53 -13.40
C LEU A 270 -2.13 20.98 -12.90
N TRP A 271 -2.39 19.70 -13.12
CA TRP A 271 -3.64 19.06 -12.68
C TRP A 271 -3.76 19.04 -11.15
N ASP A 272 -2.67 18.76 -10.44
CA ASP A 272 -2.60 18.86 -8.99
C ASP A 272 -2.77 20.31 -8.52
N PHE A 273 -2.14 21.27 -9.18
CA PHE A 273 -2.31 22.68 -8.85
C PHE A 273 -3.77 23.13 -8.98
N LEU A 274 -4.47 22.67 -10.02
CA LEU A 274 -5.88 22.96 -10.23
C LEU A 274 -6.82 22.13 -9.34
N GLY A 275 -6.34 21.02 -8.78
CA GLY A 275 -7.17 20.08 -8.02
C GLY A 275 -8.21 19.40 -8.90
N VAL A 276 -7.76 18.95 -10.08
CA VAL A 276 -8.58 18.30 -11.11
C VAL A 276 -8.04 16.89 -11.33
N THR A 277 -8.94 15.91 -11.40
CA THR A 277 -8.58 14.54 -11.75
C THR A 277 -8.48 14.44 -13.27
N ARG A 278 -7.28 14.16 -13.79
CA ARG A 278 -7.08 13.84 -15.21
C ARG A 278 -7.26 12.35 -15.49
N ASP A 279 -6.62 11.53 -14.67
CA ASP A 279 -6.60 10.07 -14.80
C ASP A 279 -6.50 9.46 -13.40
N PRO A 280 -7.57 8.81 -12.89
CA PRO A 280 -7.57 8.15 -11.60
C PRO A 280 -6.52 7.06 -11.48
N TRP A 281 -6.08 6.42 -12.58
CA TRP A 281 -5.03 5.40 -12.55
C TRP A 281 -3.65 5.99 -12.24
N VAL A 282 -3.43 7.27 -12.60
CA VAL A 282 -2.16 7.96 -12.38
C VAL A 282 -2.13 8.65 -11.02
N THR A 283 -3.25 9.17 -10.54
CA THR A 283 -3.29 9.83 -9.22
C THR A 283 -3.70 8.88 -8.09
N GLY A 284 -4.24 7.70 -8.42
CA GLY A 284 -4.84 6.76 -7.48
C GLY A 284 -6.14 7.25 -6.86
N VAL A 285 -6.67 8.43 -7.22
CA VAL A 285 -7.82 9.03 -6.53
C VAL A 285 -8.96 9.34 -7.48
N LEU A 286 -10.19 9.07 -7.02
CA LEU A 286 -11.41 9.35 -7.77
C LEU A 286 -11.67 10.85 -7.92
N ALA A 287 -11.33 11.66 -6.91
CA ALA A 287 -11.38 13.12 -7.00
C ALA A 287 -10.12 13.75 -6.37
N ASN A 288 -9.37 14.49 -7.17
CA ASN A 288 -8.11 15.09 -6.73
C ASN A 288 -8.37 16.34 -5.87
N ARG A 289 -8.35 16.19 -4.55
CA ARG A 289 -8.45 17.29 -3.56
C ARG A 289 -7.07 17.65 -3.05
N THR A 290 -6.50 18.71 -3.61
CA THR A 290 -5.08 19.08 -3.42
C THR A 290 -4.88 20.44 -2.76
N GLY A 291 -5.93 21.09 -2.23
CA GLY A 291 -5.82 22.43 -1.66
C GLY A 291 -4.79 22.51 -0.53
N PHE A 292 -4.80 21.55 0.40
CA PHE A 292 -3.79 21.48 1.46
C PHE A 292 -2.39 21.16 0.92
N ARG A 293 -2.28 20.28 -0.10
CA ARG A 293 -1.03 20.01 -0.83
C ARG A 293 -0.45 21.29 -1.42
N VAL A 294 -1.23 22.02 -2.20
CA VAL A 294 -0.80 23.26 -2.85
C VAL A 294 -0.39 24.30 -1.80
N LEU A 295 -1.16 24.43 -0.72
CA LEU A 295 -0.84 25.31 0.40
C LEU A 295 0.54 25.00 1.00
N VAL A 296 0.80 23.74 1.39
CA VAL A 296 2.09 23.38 2.02
C VAL A 296 3.26 23.50 1.06
N VAL A 297 3.08 23.16 -0.23
CA VAL A 297 4.14 23.27 -1.23
C VAL A 297 4.50 24.72 -1.51
N VAL A 298 3.51 25.60 -1.66
CA VAL A 298 3.73 27.05 -1.88
C VAL A 298 4.42 27.66 -0.67
N LEU A 299 3.97 27.35 0.55
CA LEU A 299 4.62 27.82 1.78
C LEU A 299 6.05 27.29 1.93
N ALA A 300 6.28 26.02 1.58
CA ALA A 300 7.61 25.43 1.58
C ALA A 300 8.54 26.09 0.55
N ALA A 301 8.05 26.37 -0.66
CA ALA A 301 8.80 27.09 -1.69
C ALA A 301 9.18 28.51 -1.22
N CYS A 302 8.25 29.24 -0.62
CA CYS A 302 8.53 30.52 0.05
C CYS A 302 9.61 30.36 1.13
N GLY A 303 9.57 29.26 1.90
CA GLY A 303 10.59 28.93 2.88
C GLY A 303 11.96 28.68 2.32
N LEU A 304 12.06 27.89 1.25
CA LEU A 304 13.32 27.68 0.56
C LEU A 304 13.91 29.01 0.06
N VAL A 305 13.09 29.91 -0.46
CA VAL A 305 13.54 31.25 -0.87
C VAL A 305 14.04 32.06 0.33
N GLN A 306 13.34 32.03 1.47
CA GLN A 306 13.77 32.72 2.69
C GLN A 306 15.08 32.14 3.24
N LEU A 307 15.19 30.81 3.34
CA LEU A 307 16.41 30.12 3.79
C LEU A 307 17.58 30.47 2.88
N ARG A 308 17.38 30.46 1.55
CA ARG A 308 18.41 30.86 0.58
C ARG A 308 18.85 32.31 0.77
N ARG A 309 17.90 33.25 0.91
CA ARG A 309 18.20 34.68 1.10
C ARG A 309 18.97 34.95 2.39
N ARG A 310 18.67 34.21 3.46
CA ARG A 310 19.37 34.29 4.75
C ARG A 310 20.69 33.51 4.76
N ARG A 311 21.03 32.80 3.67
CA ARG A 311 22.17 31.87 3.62
C ARG A 311 22.13 30.82 4.73
N ASP A 312 20.93 30.38 5.07
CA ASP A 312 20.70 29.37 6.10
C ASP A 312 21.19 28.01 5.61
N GLU A 313 21.96 27.31 6.44
CA GLU A 313 22.55 26.01 6.11
C GLU A 313 21.51 24.93 5.78
N ARG A 314 20.28 25.08 6.30
CA ARG A 314 19.15 24.17 6.06
C ARG A 314 18.63 24.24 4.63
N PHE A 315 18.95 25.30 3.87
CA PHE A 315 18.46 25.46 2.49
C PHE A 315 18.85 24.29 1.60
N ALA A 316 20.13 23.92 1.56
CA ALA A 316 20.61 22.87 0.66
C ALA A 316 19.96 21.51 0.97
N LEU A 317 19.86 21.18 2.27
CA LEU A 317 19.17 19.99 2.74
C LEU A 317 17.70 19.98 2.29
N ALA A 318 16.95 21.03 2.63
CA ALA A 318 15.53 21.10 2.32
C ALA A 318 15.28 21.09 0.80
N ALA A 319 16.12 21.78 0.02
CA ALA A 319 16.00 21.80 -1.44
C ALA A 319 16.21 20.42 -2.06
N ILE A 320 17.21 19.65 -1.60
CA ILE A 320 17.49 18.30 -2.13
C ILE A 320 16.44 17.31 -1.64
N ALA A 321 16.14 17.30 -0.33
CA ALA A 321 15.20 16.36 0.26
C ALA A 321 13.75 16.59 -0.22
N LEU A 322 13.39 17.80 -0.68
CA LEU A 322 12.13 18.06 -1.39
C LEU A 322 12.25 17.77 -2.89
N GLY A 323 13.35 18.21 -3.50
CA GLY A 323 13.56 18.11 -4.95
C GLY A 323 13.57 16.68 -5.45
N VAL A 324 14.23 15.76 -4.73
CA VAL A 324 14.31 14.34 -5.11
C VAL A 324 12.93 13.66 -5.18
N PRO A 325 12.11 13.65 -4.11
CA PRO A 325 10.81 12.99 -4.18
C PRO A 325 9.84 13.70 -5.14
N PHE A 326 9.88 15.04 -5.30
CA PHE A 326 9.09 15.71 -6.34
C PHE A 326 9.54 15.37 -7.75
N PHE A 327 10.85 15.26 -7.97
CA PHE A 327 11.40 14.81 -9.24
C PHE A 327 10.94 13.39 -9.56
N ILE A 328 11.08 12.45 -8.62
CA ILE A 328 10.55 11.10 -8.80
C ILE A 328 9.05 11.15 -9.08
N ALA A 329 8.28 11.91 -8.29
CA ALA A 329 6.82 12.00 -8.41
C ALA A 329 6.32 12.44 -9.78
N TYR A 330 6.91 13.47 -10.37
CA TYR A 330 6.39 14.06 -11.60
C TYR A 330 7.22 13.76 -12.85
N VAL A 331 8.44 13.24 -12.69
CA VAL A 331 9.34 12.90 -13.81
C VAL A 331 9.55 11.40 -13.89
N GLY A 332 9.40 10.64 -12.80
CA GLY A 332 9.69 9.20 -12.80
C GLY A 332 8.87 8.41 -13.81
N GLY A 333 7.65 8.85 -14.13
CA GLY A 333 6.76 8.20 -15.11
C GLY A 333 7.31 8.19 -16.54
N ILE A 334 8.32 9.00 -16.86
CA ILE A 334 8.97 8.99 -18.19
C ILE A 334 10.20 8.08 -18.25
N THR A 335 10.66 7.55 -17.12
CA THR A 335 11.88 6.73 -17.05
C THR A 335 11.52 5.27 -16.75
N PRO A 336 11.95 4.29 -17.56
CA PRO A 336 11.61 2.88 -17.33
C PRO A 336 11.96 2.37 -15.93
N LEU A 337 13.08 2.84 -15.36
CA LEU A 337 13.53 2.45 -14.02
C LEU A 337 12.63 2.99 -12.91
N LEU A 338 12.25 4.28 -12.95
CA LEU A 338 11.44 4.87 -11.87
C LEU A 338 9.96 4.55 -11.99
N ARG A 339 9.46 4.17 -13.18
CA ARG A 339 8.09 3.64 -13.33
C ARG A 339 7.83 2.44 -12.43
N GLN A 340 8.83 1.58 -12.24
CA GLN A 340 8.73 0.41 -11.36
C GLN A 340 8.45 0.76 -9.91
N VAL A 341 8.81 1.96 -9.47
CA VAL A 341 8.59 2.43 -8.09
C VAL A 341 7.30 3.23 -7.93
N GLN A 342 6.45 3.28 -8.96
CA GLN A 342 5.14 3.96 -8.93
C GLN A 342 5.30 5.42 -8.53
N PRO A 343 5.93 6.23 -9.39
CA PRO A 343 6.58 7.47 -9.03
C PRO A 343 5.68 8.44 -8.28
N TYR A 344 4.40 8.57 -8.63
CA TYR A 344 3.49 9.51 -7.98
C TYR A 344 3.34 9.25 -6.48
N ARG A 345 3.60 8.03 -5.98
CA ARG A 345 3.72 7.71 -4.54
C ARG A 345 4.62 8.70 -3.79
N PHE A 346 5.68 9.19 -4.45
CA PHE A 346 6.68 10.07 -3.87
C PHE A 346 6.20 11.51 -3.62
N VAL A 347 5.00 11.87 -4.09
CA VAL A 347 4.36 13.13 -3.67
C VAL A 347 4.15 13.13 -2.15
N SER A 348 3.82 11.96 -1.57
CA SER A 348 3.56 11.84 -0.14
C SER A 348 4.72 12.25 0.76
N PRO A 349 5.91 11.62 0.65
CA PRO A 349 7.07 12.03 1.45
C PRO A 349 7.51 13.48 1.21
N ALA A 350 7.36 13.99 -0.02
CA ALA A 350 7.65 15.39 -0.33
C ALA A 350 6.73 16.35 0.45
N LEU A 351 5.44 16.00 0.58
CA LEU A 351 4.47 16.83 1.30
C LEU A 351 4.70 16.83 2.81
N MET A 352 5.13 15.70 3.39
CA MET A 352 5.44 15.63 4.82
C MET A 352 6.64 16.53 5.19
N LEU A 353 7.68 16.57 4.36
CA LEU A 353 8.77 17.53 4.54
C LEU A 353 8.35 18.97 4.23
N SER A 354 7.51 19.17 3.20
CA SER A 354 6.97 20.50 2.86
C SER A 354 6.19 21.09 4.03
N ALA A 355 5.42 20.28 4.75
CA ALA A 355 4.71 20.69 5.94
C ALA A 355 5.65 21.23 7.03
N ILE A 356 6.81 20.57 7.26
CA ILE A 356 7.82 21.07 8.21
C ILE A 356 8.38 22.42 7.77
N VAL A 357 8.81 22.55 6.50
CA VAL A 357 9.37 23.80 5.98
C VAL A 357 8.32 24.92 6.03
N ALA A 358 7.08 24.64 5.62
CA ALA A 358 5.96 25.56 5.72
C ALA A 358 5.71 26.01 7.16
N GLY A 359 5.71 25.08 8.12
CA GLY A 359 5.51 25.38 9.54
C GLY A 359 6.58 26.33 10.11
N VAL A 360 7.85 26.13 9.73
CA VAL A 360 8.95 27.04 10.09
C VAL A 360 8.68 28.45 9.57
N VAL A 361 8.34 28.57 8.29
CA VAL A 361 8.11 29.87 7.64
C VAL A 361 6.92 30.60 8.22
N VAL A 362 5.81 29.90 8.44
CA VAL A 362 4.59 30.46 9.01
C VAL A 362 4.90 31.10 10.35
N VAL A 363 5.63 30.39 11.23
CA VAL A 363 5.94 30.89 12.57
C VAL A 363 6.99 32.00 12.55
N GLU A 364 8.02 31.88 11.72
CA GLU A 364 9.07 32.91 11.63
C GLU A 364 8.58 34.20 10.94
N SER A 365 7.66 34.10 9.99
CA SER A 365 7.10 35.25 9.27
C SER A 365 5.90 35.88 9.99
N TRP A 366 5.33 35.19 10.99
CA TRP A 366 4.15 35.65 11.73
C TRP A 366 4.30 37.05 12.34
N PRO A 367 5.40 37.39 13.05
CA PRO A 367 5.55 38.73 13.62
C PRO A 367 5.55 39.83 12.56
N THR A 368 6.22 39.58 11.43
CA THR A 368 6.26 40.52 10.29
C THR A 368 4.88 40.67 9.66
N LEU A 369 4.13 39.59 9.49
CA LEU A 369 2.75 39.64 8.98
C LEU A 369 1.83 40.43 9.92
N VAL A 370 1.90 40.16 11.23
CA VAL A 370 1.12 40.89 12.24
C VAL A 370 1.47 42.37 12.25
N GLU A 371 2.75 42.71 12.13
CA GLU A 371 3.19 44.11 12.07
C GLU A 371 2.72 44.80 10.80
N LEU A 372 2.77 44.12 9.64
CA LEU A 372 2.21 44.61 8.38
C LEU A 372 0.70 44.85 8.46
N LEU A 373 -0.04 43.99 9.17
CA LEU A 373 -1.48 44.15 9.37
C LEU A 373 -1.82 45.24 10.40
N ARG A 374 -0.97 45.43 11.43
CA ARG A 374 -1.15 46.45 12.47
C ARG A 374 -0.78 47.85 12.00
N ARG A 375 0.30 47.97 11.23
CA ARG A 375 0.65 49.23 10.56
C ARG A 375 -0.41 49.45 9.47
N ARG A 376 -1.37 50.35 9.75
CA ARG A 376 -2.47 50.81 8.87
C ARG A 376 -2.06 51.29 7.44
N SER A 377 -0.83 51.04 6.99
CA SER A 377 -0.16 51.72 5.88
C SER A 377 -0.34 51.04 4.51
N SER A 378 -1.10 49.95 4.40
CA SER A 378 -1.56 49.50 3.09
C SER A 378 -2.87 48.72 3.21
N PRO A 379 -4.02 49.42 3.15
CA PRO A 379 -5.32 48.78 2.90
C PRO A 379 -5.26 47.80 1.71
N VAL A 380 -4.35 48.05 0.76
CA VAL A 380 -4.07 47.17 -0.38
C VAL A 380 -3.47 45.83 0.05
N ALA A 381 -2.47 45.80 0.95
CA ALA A 381 -1.88 44.55 1.43
C ALA A 381 -2.86 43.74 2.28
N ALA A 382 -3.61 44.40 3.17
CA ALA A 382 -4.67 43.76 3.94
C ALA A 382 -5.79 43.24 3.02
N GLY A 383 -6.20 44.03 2.03
CA GLY A 383 -7.17 43.64 1.00
C GLY A 383 -6.69 42.47 0.15
N ALA A 384 -5.41 42.42 -0.22
CA ALA A 384 -4.81 41.31 -0.97
C ALA A 384 -4.78 40.02 -0.15
N ILE A 385 -4.39 40.08 1.13
CA ILE A 385 -4.43 38.93 2.04
C ILE A 385 -5.87 38.45 2.22
N ALA A 386 -6.82 39.37 2.43
CA ALA A 386 -8.23 39.04 2.56
C ALA A 386 -8.77 38.40 1.27
N ALA A 387 -8.44 38.94 0.08
CA ALA A 387 -8.84 38.37 -1.20
C ALA A 387 -8.25 36.96 -1.40
N LEU A 388 -6.97 36.76 -1.09
CA LEU A 388 -6.34 35.44 -1.14
C LEU A 388 -7.01 34.46 -0.16
N ALA A 389 -7.35 34.90 1.06
CA ALA A 389 -8.07 34.09 2.02
C ALA A 389 -9.49 33.75 1.55
N ILE A 390 -10.20 34.70 0.93
CA ILE A 390 -11.53 34.48 0.33
C ILE A 390 -11.48 33.46 -0.79
N VAL A 391 -10.39 33.36 -1.55
CA VAL A 391 -10.23 32.34 -2.60
C VAL A 391 -9.76 31.01 -2.04
N ALA A 392 -8.79 31.02 -1.10
CA ALA A 392 -8.18 29.81 -0.57
C ALA A 392 -9.07 29.07 0.43
N LEU A 393 -9.76 29.79 1.33
CA LEU A 393 -10.53 29.19 2.40
C LEU A 393 -11.70 28.33 1.88
N PRO A 394 -12.53 28.77 0.91
CA PRO A 394 -13.57 27.92 0.34
C PRO A 394 -13.01 26.67 -0.32
N ARG A 395 -11.83 26.76 -0.97
CA ARG A 395 -11.16 25.59 -1.58
C ARG A 395 -10.72 24.59 -0.51
N LEU A 396 -10.10 25.05 0.57
CA LEU A 396 -9.69 24.19 1.69
C LEU A 396 -10.91 23.58 2.42
N LEU A 397 -11.95 24.39 2.65
CA LEU A 397 -13.20 23.91 3.25
C LEU A 397 -13.88 22.87 2.38
N ARG A 398 -13.87 23.03 1.05
CA ARG A 398 -14.37 22.02 0.11
C ARG A 398 -13.61 20.71 0.24
N ASP A 399 -12.30 20.75 0.41
CA ASP A 399 -11.49 19.55 0.61
C ASP A 399 -11.80 18.87 1.95
N VAL A 400 -12.00 19.64 3.04
CA VAL A 400 -12.47 19.10 4.33
C VAL A 400 -13.86 18.46 4.19
N MET A 401 -14.82 19.16 3.59
CA MET A 401 -16.19 18.67 3.39
C MET A 401 -16.26 17.42 2.51
N TYR A 402 -15.28 17.21 1.63
CA TYR A 402 -15.19 16.00 0.81
C TYR A 402 -14.90 14.75 1.66
N PHE A 403 -14.05 14.87 2.69
CA PHE A 403 -13.72 13.77 3.61
C PHE A 403 -14.62 13.72 4.85
N VAL A 404 -15.45 14.74 5.06
CA VAL A 404 -16.46 14.81 6.12
C VAL A 404 -17.84 15.09 5.51
N PRO A 405 -18.39 14.15 4.71
CA PRO A 405 -19.61 14.39 3.95
C PRO A 405 -20.84 14.65 4.82
N GLU A 406 -20.82 14.27 6.11
CA GLU A 406 -21.90 14.59 7.05
C GLU A 406 -22.05 16.09 7.33
N LEU A 407 -21.03 16.91 7.01
CA LEU A 407 -21.13 18.37 7.08
C LEU A 407 -21.89 18.98 5.88
N VAL A 408 -22.08 18.21 4.81
CA VAL A 408 -22.77 18.66 3.60
C VAL A 408 -24.25 18.24 3.68
N PRO A 409 -25.21 19.17 3.51
CA PRO A 409 -26.62 18.81 3.46
C PRO A 409 -26.89 17.77 2.36
N ARG A 410 -27.47 16.62 2.73
CA ARG A 410 -27.80 15.56 1.76
C ARG A 410 -28.91 16.05 0.84
N HIS A 411 -28.67 16.04 -0.47
CA HIS A 411 -29.74 16.22 -1.45
C HIS A 411 -30.63 14.97 -1.46
N LYS A 412 -31.94 15.14 -1.21
CA LYS A 412 -32.93 14.05 -1.24
C LYS A 412 -33.28 13.57 -2.65
N LYS A 413 -32.80 14.25 -3.69
CA LYS A 413 -33.06 13.90 -5.10
C LYS A 413 -31.83 13.24 -5.68
N ALA A 414 -31.98 12.02 -6.19
CA ALA A 414 -30.99 11.37 -7.03
C ALA A 414 -30.66 12.31 -8.20
N LEU A 415 -29.41 12.71 -8.33
CA LEU A 415 -28.93 13.38 -9.53
C LEU A 415 -28.88 12.32 -10.64
N PRO A 416 -29.19 12.66 -11.90
CA PRO A 416 -29.09 11.70 -13.00
C PRO A 416 -27.65 11.18 -13.09
N LEU A 417 -27.50 9.85 -13.09
CA LEU A 417 -26.22 9.18 -13.33
C LEU A 417 -25.68 9.62 -14.70
N PRO A 418 -24.48 10.21 -14.81
CA PRO A 418 -23.79 10.29 -16.08
C PRO A 418 -23.41 8.89 -16.52
N PRO A 419 -23.23 8.66 -17.82
CA PRO A 419 -22.80 7.38 -18.33
C PRO A 419 -21.48 6.97 -17.67
N PRO A 420 -21.31 5.68 -17.31
CA PRO A 420 -20.07 5.16 -16.74
C PRO A 420 -19.01 5.19 -17.85
N ASN A 421 -18.31 6.32 -17.97
CA ASN A 421 -17.21 6.43 -18.91
C ASN A 421 -16.01 7.04 -18.20
N VAL A 422 -15.20 6.16 -17.61
CA VAL A 422 -13.94 6.48 -16.91
C VAL A 422 -12.82 6.83 -17.92
N THR A 423 -13.15 7.07 -19.20
CA THR A 423 -12.18 7.42 -20.23
C THR A 423 -11.74 8.88 -20.09
N GLY A 424 -10.69 9.12 -19.31
CA GLY A 424 -9.70 10.20 -19.51
C GLY A 424 -10.20 11.64 -19.64
N ARG A 425 -11.41 11.97 -19.20
CA ARG A 425 -11.91 13.35 -19.17
C ARG A 425 -11.42 14.02 -17.88
N ALA A 426 -10.92 15.25 -18.02
CA ALA A 426 -10.62 16.10 -16.87
C ALA A 426 -11.95 16.48 -16.20
N GLU A 427 -12.23 15.90 -15.03
CA GLU A 427 -13.47 16.15 -14.31
C GLU A 427 -13.28 17.23 -13.24
N LEU A 428 -14.08 18.30 -13.34
CA LEU A 428 -14.24 19.34 -12.32
C LEU A 428 -15.26 18.87 -11.27
N GLY A 429 -15.03 17.75 -10.58
CA GLY A 429 -16.02 17.26 -9.63
C GLY A 429 -15.74 15.89 -9.04
N SER A 430 -16.51 15.54 -8.01
CA SER A 430 -16.70 14.14 -7.62
C SER A 430 -17.55 13.47 -8.69
N LEU A 431 -17.13 12.29 -9.15
CA LEU A 431 -18.00 11.36 -9.87
C LEU A 431 -19.37 11.36 -9.16
N PRO A 432 -20.49 11.56 -9.86
CA PRO A 432 -21.81 11.57 -9.24
C PRO A 432 -22.19 10.15 -8.85
N TRP A 433 -22.02 9.89 -7.57
CA TRP A 433 -22.55 8.73 -6.88
C TRP A 433 -23.90 9.12 -6.27
N ASP A 434 -24.84 8.18 -6.23
CA ASP A 434 -26.15 8.38 -5.60
C ASP A 434 -26.02 8.77 -4.11
N GLU A 435 -24.91 8.37 -3.48
CA GLU A 435 -24.51 8.77 -2.13
C GLU A 435 -23.06 9.23 -2.12
N ALA A 436 -22.74 10.25 -1.30
CA ALA A 436 -21.37 10.67 -1.10
C ALA A 436 -20.56 9.50 -0.51
N MET A 437 -19.48 9.10 -1.21
CA MET A 437 -18.60 8.04 -0.73
C MET A 437 -18.00 8.44 0.62
N SER A 438 -18.25 7.62 1.64
CA SER A 438 -17.62 7.78 2.94
C SER A 438 -16.20 7.24 2.86
N PHE A 439 -15.19 8.11 2.89
CA PHE A 439 -13.78 7.73 2.98
C PHE A 439 -13.37 7.36 4.41
N ARG A 440 -14.29 6.78 5.17
CA ARG A 440 -14.08 6.29 6.54
C ARG A 440 -13.95 4.78 6.49
N HIS A 441 -13.17 4.22 7.41
CA HIS A 441 -13.21 2.79 7.63
C HIS A 441 -14.58 2.41 8.18
N ALA A 442 -15.14 1.35 7.59
CA ALA A 442 -16.44 0.80 7.94
C ALA A 442 -16.28 -0.70 8.17
N PRO A 443 -17.23 -1.34 8.90
CA PRO A 443 -17.31 -2.79 8.90
C PRO A 443 -17.49 -3.32 7.47
N PRO A 444 -17.13 -4.58 7.23
CA PRO A 444 -17.41 -5.24 5.96
C PRO A 444 -18.88 -5.11 5.56
N LEU A 445 -19.13 -4.90 4.27
CA LEU A 445 -20.48 -4.83 3.75
C LEU A 445 -21.16 -6.21 3.84
N PRO A 446 -22.49 -6.29 4.05
CA PRO A 446 -23.18 -7.58 4.18
C PRO A 446 -22.97 -8.54 3.01
N HIS A 447 -22.85 -8.02 1.79
CA HIS A 447 -22.61 -8.84 0.60
C HIS A 447 -21.19 -9.43 0.56
N GLU A 448 -20.20 -8.73 1.12
CA GLU A 448 -18.83 -9.22 1.25
C GLU A 448 -18.78 -10.39 2.24
N LEU A 449 -19.47 -10.28 3.38
CA LEU A 449 -19.61 -11.38 4.34
C LEU A 449 -20.38 -12.56 3.74
N ALA A 450 -21.45 -12.29 2.99
CA ALA A 450 -22.22 -13.32 2.32
C ALA A 450 -21.40 -14.07 1.26
N LEU A 451 -20.47 -13.38 0.57
CA LEU A 451 -19.54 -13.99 -0.38
C LEU A 451 -18.62 -15.01 0.31
N ILE A 452 -18.06 -14.65 1.47
CA ILE A 452 -17.22 -15.54 2.28
C ILE A 452 -18.01 -16.78 2.71
N GLU A 453 -19.22 -16.58 3.22
CA GLU A 453 -20.05 -17.69 3.72
C GLU A 453 -20.50 -18.62 2.59
N ALA A 454 -20.91 -18.07 1.45
CA ALA A 454 -21.23 -18.87 0.27
C ALA A 454 -20.02 -19.68 -0.22
N THR A 455 -18.83 -19.08 -0.20
CA THR A 455 -17.58 -19.76 -0.56
C THR A 455 -17.32 -20.94 0.37
N ARG A 456 -17.40 -20.75 1.69
CA ARG A 456 -17.22 -21.84 2.67
C ARG A 456 -18.20 -23.00 2.50
N ARG A 457 -19.44 -22.68 2.12
CA ARG A 457 -20.47 -23.70 1.86
C ARG A 457 -20.22 -24.48 0.57
N LEU A 458 -19.71 -23.82 -0.47
CA LEU A 458 -19.46 -24.40 -1.79
C LEU A 458 -18.10 -25.10 -1.92
N ASP A 459 -17.15 -24.71 -1.08
CA ASP A 459 -15.79 -25.26 -1.10
C ASP A 459 -15.75 -26.65 -0.48
N ASP A 460 -15.52 -27.65 -1.33
CA ASP A 460 -15.28 -29.04 -0.95
C ASP A 460 -13.83 -29.48 -1.24
N GLY A 461 -12.95 -28.53 -1.57
CA GLY A 461 -11.54 -28.78 -1.88
C GLY A 461 -11.26 -29.48 -3.22
N SER A 462 -12.30 -29.81 -4.00
CA SER A 462 -12.12 -30.55 -5.27
C SER A 462 -11.75 -29.66 -6.47
N GLY A 463 -11.82 -28.33 -6.33
CA GLY A 463 -11.42 -27.39 -7.38
C GLY A 463 -11.30 -25.95 -6.89
N ARG A 464 -10.98 -25.04 -7.81
CA ARG A 464 -10.72 -23.63 -7.52
C ARG A 464 -11.91 -22.71 -7.78
N PHE A 465 -11.87 -21.56 -7.12
CA PHE A 465 -12.72 -20.41 -7.35
C PHE A 465 -12.00 -19.40 -8.25
N LEU A 466 -12.57 -19.14 -9.43
CA LEU A 466 -12.18 -18.03 -10.28
C LEU A 466 -13.02 -16.81 -9.92
N VAL A 467 -12.36 -15.75 -9.43
CA VAL A 467 -13.05 -14.56 -8.88
C VAL A 467 -12.64 -13.32 -9.66
N GLU A 468 -13.60 -12.59 -10.20
CA GLU A 468 -13.36 -11.46 -11.11
C GLU A 468 -12.84 -10.20 -10.44
N TRP A 469 -13.43 -9.87 -9.30
CA TRP A 469 -13.11 -8.66 -8.56
C TRP A 469 -11.95 -8.89 -7.62
N TRP A 470 -10.93 -8.03 -7.71
CA TRP A 470 -9.68 -8.28 -6.99
C TRP A 470 -9.86 -8.32 -5.48
N ALA A 471 -10.57 -7.34 -4.90
CA ALA A 471 -10.71 -7.23 -3.46
C ALA A 471 -11.45 -8.46 -2.90
N SER A 472 -12.42 -8.99 -3.67
CA SER A 472 -13.12 -10.22 -3.33
C SER A 472 -12.21 -11.44 -3.43
N GLY A 473 -11.35 -11.55 -4.45
CA GLY A 473 -10.41 -12.65 -4.57
C GLY A 473 -9.47 -12.75 -3.37
N GLU A 474 -8.82 -11.64 -3.02
CA GLU A 474 -7.91 -11.54 -1.86
C GLU A 474 -8.65 -11.76 -0.54
N GLN A 475 -9.86 -11.21 -0.41
CA GLN A 475 -10.69 -11.42 0.76
C GLN A 475 -11.04 -12.91 0.95
N LEU A 476 -11.41 -13.61 -0.12
CA LEU A 476 -11.72 -15.04 -0.04
C LEU A 476 -10.45 -15.85 0.30
N ALA A 477 -9.30 -15.51 -0.29
CA ALA A 477 -8.03 -16.17 0.02
C ALA A 477 -7.61 -15.96 1.50
N GLY A 478 -7.78 -14.74 2.03
CA GLY A 478 -7.48 -14.43 3.42
C GLY A 478 -8.50 -14.98 4.43
N MET A 479 -9.78 -15.09 4.07
CA MET A 479 -10.85 -15.40 5.04
C MET A 479 -11.43 -16.82 4.93
N THR A 480 -10.99 -17.60 3.95
CA THR A 480 -11.40 -18.99 3.76
C THR A 480 -10.19 -19.90 3.54
N ASN A 481 -10.44 -21.21 3.38
CA ASN A 481 -9.44 -22.16 2.89
C ASN A 481 -9.65 -22.51 1.42
N ALA A 482 -10.49 -21.75 0.71
CA ALA A 482 -10.75 -21.97 -0.69
C ALA A 482 -9.52 -21.65 -1.52
N GLN A 483 -9.33 -22.40 -2.59
CA GLN A 483 -8.26 -22.14 -3.55
C GLN A 483 -8.76 -21.14 -4.60
N VAL A 484 -8.20 -19.94 -4.62
CA VAL A 484 -8.63 -18.79 -5.42
C VAL A 484 -7.62 -18.48 -6.52
N LEU A 485 -8.10 -18.26 -7.74
CA LEU A 485 -7.29 -17.77 -8.88
C LEU A 485 -7.52 -16.28 -9.19
N GLY A 486 -8.59 -15.71 -8.64
CA GLY A 486 -8.82 -14.27 -8.68
C GLY A 486 -7.89 -13.51 -7.73
N GLY A 487 -8.12 -12.21 -7.60
CA GLY A 487 -7.31 -11.35 -6.75
C GLY A 487 -6.77 -10.15 -7.50
N PHE A 488 -5.77 -9.50 -6.91
CA PHE A 488 -5.19 -8.26 -7.43
C PHE A 488 -4.54 -8.47 -8.78
N ARG A 489 -5.12 -7.87 -9.82
CA ARG A 489 -4.70 -8.08 -11.22
C ARG A 489 -3.27 -7.56 -11.43
N GLU A 490 -2.88 -6.57 -10.64
CA GLU A 490 -1.62 -5.85 -10.72
C GLU A 490 -0.51 -6.48 -9.86
N ILE A 491 -0.72 -7.67 -9.26
CA ILE A 491 0.35 -8.41 -8.58
C ILE A 491 1.54 -8.58 -9.53
N ASN A 492 2.68 -8.01 -9.17
CA ASN A 492 3.88 -7.97 -10.00
C ASN A 492 4.74 -9.23 -9.80
N LEU A 493 4.10 -10.40 -9.77
CA LEU A 493 4.74 -11.71 -9.68
C LEU A 493 4.32 -12.59 -10.85
N ALA A 494 5.23 -13.38 -11.40
CA ALA A 494 4.93 -14.31 -12.50
C ALA A 494 3.76 -15.27 -12.20
N HIS A 495 3.50 -15.56 -10.92
CA HIS A 495 2.35 -16.35 -10.46
C HIS A 495 1.00 -15.72 -10.84
N SER A 496 0.94 -14.40 -11.04
CA SER A 496 -0.30 -13.71 -11.45
C SER A 496 -0.73 -14.04 -12.88
N ASP A 497 0.07 -14.76 -13.67
CA ASP A 497 -0.36 -15.35 -14.94
C ASP A 497 -1.53 -16.34 -14.77
N ALA A 498 -1.71 -16.91 -13.57
CA ALA A 498 -2.89 -17.71 -13.25
C ALA A 498 -4.19 -16.90 -13.14
N ASN A 499 -4.13 -15.58 -13.00
CA ASN A 499 -5.33 -14.76 -12.92
C ASN A 499 -5.88 -14.51 -14.33
N PHE A 500 -6.95 -15.21 -14.70
CA PHE A 500 -7.63 -15.05 -16.00
C PHE A 500 -7.91 -13.59 -16.35
N PHE A 501 -8.34 -12.79 -15.36
CA PHE A 501 -8.78 -11.41 -15.58
C PHE A 501 -7.61 -10.43 -15.72
N ARG A 502 -6.38 -10.88 -15.44
CA ARG A 502 -5.15 -10.13 -15.80
C ARG A 502 -4.82 -10.30 -17.27
N VAL A 503 -4.98 -11.52 -17.81
CA VAL A 503 -4.60 -11.85 -19.19
C VAL A 503 -5.71 -11.61 -20.21
N GLN A 504 -6.97 -11.62 -19.78
CA GLN A 504 -8.15 -11.36 -20.60
C GLN A 504 -8.66 -9.93 -20.37
N PRO A 505 -8.53 -9.02 -21.35
CA PRO A 505 -9.14 -7.70 -21.26
C PRO A 505 -10.66 -7.78 -21.12
N GLU A 506 -11.25 -6.89 -20.32
CA GLU A 506 -12.70 -6.86 -20.01
C GLU A 506 -13.57 -6.73 -21.27
N ASP A 507 -13.13 -5.92 -22.24
CA ASP A 507 -13.86 -5.66 -23.49
C ASP A 507 -13.48 -6.61 -24.64
N ALA A 508 -12.50 -7.50 -24.45
CA ALA A 508 -12.06 -8.40 -25.50
C ALA A 508 -12.98 -9.63 -25.61
N PRO A 509 -13.26 -10.13 -26.83
CA PRO A 509 -13.93 -11.41 -27.01
C PRO A 509 -13.21 -12.52 -26.24
N VAL A 510 -13.98 -13.39 -25.60
CA VAL A 510 -13.44 -14.57 -24.92
C VAL A 510 -13.49 -15.73 -25.91
N ASP A 511 -12.32 -16.22 -26.35
CA ASP A 511 -12.23 -17.41 -27.20
C ASP A 511 -12.80 -18.63 -26.42
N PRO A 512 -13.83 -19.29 -26.97
CA PRO A 512 -14.50 -20.36 -26.27
C PRO A 512 -13.62 -21.50 -25.81
N GLU A 513 -12.67 -21.90 -26.65
CA GLU A 513 -11.79 -23.04 -26.43
C GLU A 513 -10.62 -22.68 -25.51
N ALA A 514 -10.04 -21.48 -25.68
CA ALA A 514 -9.04 -20.97 -24.75
C ALA A 514 -9.58 -20.88 -23.31
N PHE A 515 -10.85 -20.45 -23.13
CA PHE A 515 -11.45 -20.39 -21.81
C PHE A 515 -11.71 -21.78 -21.22
N ARG A 516 -12.21 -22.74 -22.02
CA ARG A 516 -12.34 -24.15 -21.59
C ARG A 516 -10.99 -24.71 -21.14
N THR A 517 -9.97 -24.57 -21.98
CA THR A 517 -8.60 -25.01 -21.70
C THR A 517 -8.06 -24.38 -20.41
N TYR A 518 -8.37 -23.09 -20.16
CA TYR A 518 -7.99 -22.42 -18.91
C TYR A 518 -8.69 -23.03 -17.69
N LEU A 519 -10.02 -23.21 -17.75
CA LEU A 519 -10.80 -23.79 -16.66
C LEU A 519 -10.29 -25.21 -16.31
N GLU A 520 -9.94 -25.99 -17.33
CA GLU A 520 -9.35 -27.31 -17.16
C GLU A 520 -7.94 -27.25 -16.58
N ALA A 521 -7.04 -26.46 -17.18
CA ALA A 521 -5.63 -26.38 -16.78
C ALA A 521 -5.45 -25.99 -15.31
N PHE A 522 -6.30 -25.09 -14.80
CA PHE A 522 -6.25 -24.63 -13.41
C PHE A 522 -7.25 -25.32 -12.47
N ASN A 523 -7.94 -26.36 -12.94
CA ASN A 523 -8.98 -27.06 -12.19
C ASN A 523 -10.01 -26.10 -11.55
N VAL A 524 -10.59 -25.22 -12.35
CA VAL A 524 -11.63 -24.29 -11.91
C VAL A 524 -12.95 -25.04 -11.79
N LYS A 525 -13.58 -24.91 -10.62
CA LYS A 525 -14.89 -25.49 -10.34
C LYS A 525 -15.98 -24.43 -10.21
N TRP A 526 -15.62 -23.28 -9.66
CA TRP A 526 -16.54 -22.19 -9.39
C TRP A 526 -16.07 -20.91 -10.06
N VAL A 527 -16.99 -20.14 -10.64
CA VAL A 527 -16.73 -18.80 -11.17
C VAL A 527 -17.64 -17.81 -10.47
N ALA A 528 -17.07 -16.76 -9.89
CA ALA A 528 -17.79 -15.68 -9.20
C ALA A 528 -17.49 -14.33 -9.88
N LEU A 529 -18.53 -13.69 -10.41
CA LEU A 529 -18.45 -12.44 -11.16
C LEU A 529 -19.21 -11.32 -10.44
N VAL A 530 -18.51 -10.28 -9.99
CA VAL A 530 -19.13 -9.10 -9.38
C VAL A 530 -19.64 -8.16 -10.47
N LYS A 531 -18.80 -7.88 -11.47
CA LYS A 531 -19.20 -7.14 -12.69
C LYS A 531 -19.84 -8.05 -13.74
N ARG A 532 -20.67 -7.48 -14.61
CA ARG A 532 -21.34 -8.24 -15.67
C ARG A 532 -20.34 -8.55 -16.78
N TRP A 533 -20.15 -9.83 -17.09
CA TRP A 533 -19.26 -10.28 -18.16
C TRP A 533 -20.04 -11.12 -19.18
N PRO A 534 -20.82 -10.50 -20.11
CA PRO A 534 -21.69 -11.24 -21.02
C PRO A 534 -20.95 -12.27 -21.89
N ALA A 535 -19.66 -12.04 -22.20
CA ALA A 535 -18.84 -12.99 -22.95
C ALA A 535 -18.57 -14.30 -22.18
N ILE A 536 -18.47 -14.24 -20.85
CA ILE A 536 -18.31 -15.41 -19.97
C ILE A 536 -19.69 -15.96 -19.58
N GLU A 537 -20.61 -15.10 -19.13
CA GLU A 537 -21.92 -15.50 -18.61
C GLU A 537 -22.79 -16.23 -19.65
N ARG A 538 -22.61 -15.96 -20.95
CA ARG A 538 -23.34 -16.64 -22.03
C ARG A 538 -22.80 -18.03 -22.36
N ARG A 539 -21.67 -18.45 -21.76
CA ARG A 539 -21.06 -19.77 -21.97
C ARG A 539 -21.78 -20.87 -21.20
N THR A 540 -23.07 -21.03 -21.47
CA THR A 540 -23.92 -22.03 -20.81
C THR A 540 -23.52 -23.47 -21.15
N ASP A 541 -22.71 -23.64 -22.20
CA ASP A 541 -22.03 -24.89 -22.56
C ASP A 541 -20.93 -25.29 -21.57
N LEU A 542 -20.29 -24.31 -20.91
CA LEU A 542 -19.24 -24.55 -19.90
C LEU A 542 -19.72 -24.30 -18.47
N LEU A 543 -20.63 -23.34 -18.30
CA LEU A 543 -21.02 -22.77 -17.03
C LEU A 543 -22.50 -23.03 -16.74
N GLU A 544 -22.78 -23.50 -15.53
CA GLU A 544 -24.12 -23.68 -14.99
C GLU A 544 -24.36 -22.60 -13.93
N PRO A 545 -25.32 -21.68 -14.12
CA PRO A 545 -25.67 -20.71 -13.09
C PRO A 545 -26.15 -21.43 -11.82
N VAL A 546 -25.66 -21.01 -10.66
CA VAL A 546 -26.06 -21.57 -9.36
C VAL A 546 -26.49 -20.46 -8.39
N PRO A 547 -27.36 -20.75 -7.41
CA PRO A 547 -27.63 -19.82 -6.33
C PRO A 547 -26.34 -19.46 -5.58
N GLY A 548 -26.02 -18.17 -5.54
CA GLY A 548 -24.80 -17.64 -4.96
C GLY A 548 -25.03 -16.66 -3.82
N ALA A 549 -23.98 -15.96 -3.42
CA ALA A 549 -24.10 -14.83 -2.50
C ALA A 549 -24.68 -13.59 -3.21
N PRO A 550 -25.45 -12.73 -2.51
CA PRO A 550 -25.75 -11.39 -3.00
C PRO A 550 -24.46 -10.64 -3.35
N GLY A 551 -24.50 -9.81 -4.39
CA GLY A 551 -23.35 -9.03 -4.86
C GLY A 551 -22.48 -9.71 -5.91
N ALA A 552 -22.67 -11.00 -6.19
CA ALA A 552 -21.96 -11.68 -7.28
C ALA A 552 -22.87 -12.68 -8.03
N ARG A 553 -22.58 -12.91 -9.31
CA ARG A 553 -23.15 -13.99 -10.13
C ARG A 553 -22.25 -15.21 -10.06
N TRP A 554 -22.84 -16.35 -9.75
CA TRP A 554 -22.10 -17.58 -9.47
C TRP A 554 -22.41 -18.65 -10.50
N PHE A 555 -21.36 -19.34 -10.93
CA PHE A 555 -21.44 -20.41 -11.90
C PHE A 555 -20.63 -21.63 -11.44
N ARG A 556 -21.18 -22.81 -11.68
CA ARG A 556 -20.47 -24.09 -11.59
C ARG A 556 -19.92 -24.44 -12.97
N VAL A 557 -18.66 -24.86 -13.04
CA VAL A 557 -18.08 -25.42 -14.27
C VAL A 557 -18.65 -26.82 -14.47
N ARG A 558 -19.23 -27.10 -15.66
CA ARG A 558 -19.95 -28.35 -15.94
C ARG A 558 -19.05 -29.58 -16.01
N SER A 559 -17.85 -29.41 -16.55
CA SER A 559 -16.85 -30.48 -16.67
C SER A 559 -15.63 -30.11 -15.82
N PRO A 560 -15.74 -30.17 -14.48
CA PRO A 560 -14.60 -29.94 -13.62
C PRO A 560 -13.57 -31.05 -13.89
N SER A 561 -12.31 -30.73 -13.67
CA SER A 561 -11.21 -31.60 -14.02
C SER A 561 -10.49 -32.06 -12.74
N GLY A 562 -9.48 -32.93 -12.85
CA GLY A 562 -8.76 -33.43 -11.67
C GLY A 562 -7.62 -32.53 -11.25
N TRP A 563 -7.03 -32.79 -10.08
CA TRP A 563 -5.77 -32.16 -9.69
C TRP A 563 -4.54 -32.78 -10.35
N ILE A 564 -4.67 -34.04 -10.79
CA ILE A 564 -3.60 -34.90 -11.29
C ILE A 564 -3.78 -35.14 -12.79
N VAL A 565 -2.71 -34.97 -13.57
CA VAL A 565 -2.64 -35.33 -14.99
C VAL A 565 -1.59 -36.42 -15.18
N GLY A 566 -1.95 -37.52 -15.83
CA GLY A 566 -1.05 -38.65 -16.15
C GLY A 566 -0.85 -39.71 -15.05
N GLY A 567 -1.26 -39.43 -13.80
CA GLY A 567 -1.08 -40.32 -12.63
C GLY A 567 -2.32 -41.09 -12.17
N GLY A 568 -3.35 -41.22 -13.02
CA GLY A 568 -4.62 -41.87 -12.68
C GLY A 568 -5.51 -41.08 -11.70
N PRO A 569 -6.62 -41.68 -11.22
CA PRO A 569 -7.48 -41.05 -10.23
C PRO A 569 -6.72 -40.88 -8.91
N GLY A 570 -7.06 -39.86 -8.13
CA GLY A 570 -6.45 -39.61 -6.82
C GLY A 570 -7.05 -38.36 -6.19
N THR A 571 -6.80 -38.21 -4.89
CA THR A 571 -7.22 -37.03 -4.13
C THR A 571 -6.01 -36.17 -3.83
N VAL A 572 -6.22 -34.85 -3.84
CA VAL A 572 -5.18 -33.88 -3.54
C VAL A 572 -5.73 -32.92 -2.49
N ARG A 573 -4.94 -32.72 -1.42
CA ARG A 573 -5.25 -31.78 -0.35
C ARG A 573 -4.13 -30.75 -0.26
N ALA A 574 -4.50 -29.48 -0.41
CA ALA A 574 -3.60 -28.35 -0.25
C ALA A 574 -3.57 -27.84 1.19
N LYS A 575 -2.38 -27.48 1.65
CA LYS A 575 -2.11 -26.75 2.89
C LYS A 575 -0.95 -25.78 2.62
N ASN A 576 -0.80 -24.74 3.42
CA ASN A 576 0.38 -23.87 3.31
C ASN A 576 1.66 -24.72 3.33
N ASP A 577 2.57 -24.46 2.38
CA ASP A 577 3.83 -25.21 2.19
C ASP A 577 3.69 -26.71 1.90
N ARG A 578 2.50 -27.24 1.61
CA ARG A 578 2.30 -28.69 1.40
C ARG A 578 1.15 -29.04 0.45
N ILE A 579 1.40 -29.98 -0.46
CA ILE A 579 0.38 -30.72 -1.18
C ILE A 579 0.45 -32.19 -0.75
N GLU A 580 -0.68 -32.74 -0.32
CA GLU A 580 -0.83 -34.16 0.02
C GLU A 580 -1.57 -34.86 -1.13
N VAL A 581 -0.96 -35.87 -1.74
CA VAL A 581 -1.57 -36.67 -2.81
C VAL A 581 -1.83 -38.08 -2.28
N ARG A 582 -3.05 -38.58 -2.43
CA ARG A 582 -3.46 -39.89 -1.93
C ARG A 582 -4.25 -40.68 -2.98
N GLY A 583 -3.96 -41.97 -3.07
CA GLY A 583 -4.65 -42.94 -3.93
C GLY A 583 -4.37 -42.78 -5.41
N SER A 584 -3.24 -42.16 -5.79
CA SER A 584 -2.82 -42.06 -7.20
C SER A 584 -2.28 -43.40 -7.73
N GLN A 585 -2.08 -43.52 -9.04
CA GLN A 585 -1.38 -44.69 -9.62
C GLN A 585 0.14 -44.64 -9.44
N GLY A 586 0.69 -43.55 -8.90
CA GLY A 586 2.13 -43.31 -8.82
C GLY A 586 2.76 -43.02 -10.19
N GLY A 587 4.09 -43.10 -10.26
CA GLY A 587 4.87 -42.86 -11.48
C GLY A 587 5.11 -41.36 -11.75
N SER A 588 5.03 -40.97 -13.03
CA SER A 588 5.19 -39.59 -13.47
C SER A 588 3.84 -38.91 -13.67
N MET A 589 3.65 -37.75 -13.04
CA MET A 589 2.40 -36.99 -13.12
C MET A 589 2.62 -35.49 -13.01
N THR A 590 1.62 -34.72 -13.42
CA THR A 590 1.58 -33.27 -13.21
C THR A 590 0.49 -32.92 -12.20
N LEU A 591 0.85 -32.17 -11.17
CA LEU A 591 -0.10 -31.56 -10.25
C LEU A 591 -0.40 -30.14 -10.74
N ARG A 592 -1.68 -29.77 -10.81
CA ARG A 592 -2.14 -28.46 -11.30
C ARG A 592 -1.95 -27.35 -10.27
N TYR A 593 -0.74 -27.23 -9.76
CA TYR A 593 -0.27 -26.18 -8.86
C TYR A 593 0.97 -25.56 -9.46
N HIS A 594 1.18 -24.27 -9.23
CA HIS A 594 2.37 -23.57 -9.67
C HIS A 594 3.62 -24.12 -8.98
N PHE A 595 4.66 -24.32 -9.79
CA PHE A 595 5.95 -24.78 -9.33
C PHE A 595 6.69 -23.71 -8.53
N LEU A 596 7.44 -24.12 -7.51
CA LEU A 596 8.43 -23.29 -6.84
C LEU A 596 9.71 -24.12 -6.65
N GLU A 597 10.88 -23.53 -6.85
CA GLU A 597 12.17 -24.23 -6.88
C GLU A 597 12.58 -24.86 -5.54
N THR A 598 11.87 -24.54 -4.46
CA THR A 598 12.06 -25.11 -3.11
C THR A 598 11.15 -26.30 -2.82
N LEU A 599 10.24 -26.66 -3.72
CA LEU A 599 9.36 -27.81 -3.53
C LEU A 599 10.13 -29.12 -3.66
N ARG A 600 9.86 -30.06 -2.75
CA ARG A 600 10.47 -31.39 -2.69
C ARG A 600 9.41 -32.45 -2.44
N CYS A 601 9.58 -33.62 -3.03
CA CYS A 601 8.79 -34.78 -2.69
C CYS A 601 9.36 -35.44 -1.43
N THR A 602 8.53 -35.84 -0.49
CA THR A 602 8.98 -36.48 0.76
C THR A 602 9.24 -37.98 0.60
N ALA A 603 8.71 -38.59 -0.46
CA ALA A 603 8.87 -40.02 -0.71
C ALA A 603 10.27 -40.36 -1.28
N PRO A 604 10.89 -41.48 -0.87
CA PRO A 604 12.16 -41.93 -1.44
C PRO A 604 12.07 -42.17 -2.96
N GLY A 605 13.07 -41.71 -3.71
CA GLY A 605 13.12 -41.88 -5.17
C GLY A 605 12.16 -40.98 -5.96
N CYS A 606 11.36 -40.16 -5.27
CA CYS A 606 10.43 -39.22 -5.88
C CYS A 606 11.07 -37.85 -6.07
N THR A 607 10.95 -37.26 -7.26
CA THR A 607 11.54 -35.96 -7.60
C THR A 607 10.50 -34.98 -8.09
N VAL A 608 10.65 -33.71 -7.70
CA VAL A 608 9.80 -32.60 -8.19
C VAL A 608 10.55 -31.83 -9.26
N ARG A 609 9.88 -31.54 -10.37
CA ARG A 609 10.40 -30.71 -11.46
C ARG A 609 9.35 -29.72 -11.96
N ARG A 610 9.80 -28.74 -12.73
CA ARG A 610 8.90 -27.79 -13.41
C ARG A 610 8.37 -28.41 -14.70
N ILE A 611 7.06 -28.31 -14.90
CA ILE A 611 6.39 -28.57 -16.18
C ILE A 611 6.10 -27.24 -16.83
N GLU A 612 6.71 -26.97 -17.98
CA GLU A 612 6.44 -25.76 -18.73
C GLU A 612 4.98 -25.73 -19.21
N SER A 613 4.39 -24.54 -19.20
CA SER A 613 3.03 -24.31 -19.64
C SER A 613 2.98 -22.97 -20.39
N PRO A 614 2.37 -22.91 -21.59
CA PRO A 614 2.20 -21.65 -22.30
C PRO A 614 1.25 -20.68 -21.56
N LYS A 615 0.54 -21.15 -20.52
CA LYS A 615 -0.41 -20.35 -19.73
C LYS A 615 0.23 -19.63 -18.55
N THR A 616 1.45 -20.00 -18.14
CA THR A 616 2.10 -19.43 -16.96
C THR A 616 3.61 -19.50 -17.07
N ARG A 617 4.29 -18.40 -16.77
CA ARG A 617 5.77 -18.34 -16.71
C ARG A 617 6.38 -19.10 -15.54
N VAL A 618 5.57 -19.57 -14.60
CA VAL A 618 6.05 -20.37 -13.46
C VAL A 618 5.99 -21.87 -13.78
N GLY A 619 5.04 -22.29 -14.62
CA GLY A 619 4.79 -23.69 -14.91
C GLY A 619 4.06 -24.43 -13.79
N PHE A 620 3.79 -25.71 -14.00
CA PHE A 620 3.13 -26.59 -13.03
C PHE A 620 4.12 -27.52 -12.33
N ILE A 621 3.71 -28.09 -11.20
CA ILE A 621 4.50 -29.11 -10.48
C ILE A 621 4.44 -30.43 -11.24
N GLY A 622 5.59 -30.91 -11.72
CA GLY A 622 5.79 -32.28 -12.18
C GLY A 622 6.39 -33.13 -11.08
N VAL A 623 5.94 -34.36 -10.96
CA VAL A 623 6.46 -35.34 -10.00
C VAL A 623 6.81 -36.60 -10.75
N ASP A 624 8.04 -37.11 -10.58
CA ASP A 624 8.49 -38.37 -11.17
C ASP A 624 8.85 -39.36 -10.07
N GLY A 625 8.67 -40.67 -10.34
CA GLY A 625 8.95 -41.73 -9.37
C GLY A 625 8.05 -41.70 -8.13
N ALA A 626 6.86 -41.09 -8.23
CA ALA A 626 5.96 -40.96 -7.11
C ALA A 626 5.35 -42.33 -6.72
N PRO A 627 5.27 -42.68 -5.44
CA PRO A 627 4.36 -43.75 -4.99
C PRO A 627 2.89 -43.28 -5.11
N PRO A 628 1.90 -44.18 -4.91
CA PRO A 628 0.49 -43.82 -4.87
C PRO A 628 0.13 -42.68 -3.90
N ASP A 629 0.81 -42.67 -2.74
CA ASP A 629 0.62 -41.70 -1.66
C ASP A 629 1.94 -40.98 -1.37
N PHE A 630 1.95 -39.65 -1.53
CA PHE A 630 3.14 -38.84 -1.28
C PHE A 630 2.77 -37.40 -0.90
N ASP A 631 3.74 -36.68 -0.35
CA ASP A 631 3.61 -35.24 -0.11
C ASP A 631 4.66 -34.47 -0.92
N VAL A 632 4.25 -33.32 -1.44
CA VAL A 632 5.15 -32.28 -1.95
C VAL A 632 5.18 -31.17 -0.92
N VAL A 633 6.36 -30.83 -0.41
CA VAL A 633 6.57 -29.83 0.65
C VAL A 633 7.51 -28.73 0.21
N ASN A 634 7.30 -27.51 0.68
CA ASN A 634 8.27 -26.44 0.57
C ASN A 634 9.42 -26.65 1.57
N ALA A 635 10.60 -27.00 1.07
CA ALA A 635 11.82 -27.25 1.84
C ALA A 635 12.90 -26.20 1.45
N PRO A 636 12.84 -24.99 2.03
CA PRO A 636 13.62 -23.83 1.60
C PRO A 636 15.12 -23.91 1.82
#